data_AF-A0A221R338-F1
#
_entry.id   AF-A0A221R338-F1
#
_cell.length_a   1.000
_cell.length_b   1.000
_cell.length_c   1.000
_cell.angle_alpha   90.00
_cell.angle_beta   90.00
_cell.angle_gamma   90.00
#
_symmetry.space_group_name_H-M   'P 1'
#
loop_
_entity.id
_entity.type
_entity.pdbx_description
1 polymer ?
#
loop_
_entity_poly.entity_id
_entity_poly.type
_entity_poly.pdbx_seq_one_letter_code
_entity_poly.pdbx_strand_id
1 'polypeptide(L)'
;MLVALHADGDACVTVGERYAMAKVDLTCTKDRAGSTVWMTKSKADKLASDLAAEKAAADAKAAADAKAAADAKAAADAKAAADAQAAADAAAAAQRAAVGTSGGNVSGSGGGTSGGASVPHIGGPIICRDGYIWPGTTRQGACRGHNGIAN
;
A
#
# COMPACT_ATOMS: atom_id res chain seq x y z
N MET A 1 31.97 -49.50 -47.91
CA MET A 1 30.73 -48.90 -47.37
C MET A 1 31.12 -48.15 -46.11
N LEU A 2 31.45 -46.85 -46.22
CA LEU A 2 31.74 -46.05 -45.03
C LEU A 2 30.41 -45.79 -44.32
N VAL A 3 30.23 -46.36 -43.14
CA VAL A 3 29.10 -46.09 -42.26
C VAL A 3 29.29 -44.64 -41.79
N ALA A 4 28.39 -43.73 -42.18
CA ALA A 4 28.25 -42.47 -41.47
C ALA A 4 27.78 -42.84 -40.06
N LEU A 5 28.66 -42.76 -39.05
CA LEU A 5 28.33 -43.24 -37.71
C LEU A 5 27.16 -42.47 -37.09
N HIS A 6 26.90 -41.23 -37.53
CA HIS A 6 25.90 -40.33 -36.94
C HIS A 6 25.11 -39.58 -38.03
N ALA A 7 23.79 -39.48 -37.84
CA ALA A 7 22.87 -38.69 -38.65
C ALA A 7 22.16 -37.60 -37.81
N ASP A 8 21.55 -36.61 -38.47
CA ASP A 8 20.67 -35.65 -37.79
C ASP A 8 19.54 -36.38 -37.05
N GLY A 9 19.41 -36.12 -35.75
CA GLY A 9 18.40 -36.71 -34.88
C GLY A 9 18.86 -37.96 -34.13
N ASP A 10 20.04 -38.52 -34.44
CA ASP A 10 20.59 -39.63 -33.66
C ASP A 10 20.92 -39.20 -32.24
N ALA A 11 20.70 -40.09 -31.28
CA ALA A 11 21.11 -39.86 -29.91
C ALA A 11 22.62 -39.68 -29.81
N CYS A 12 23.06 -38.72 -29.01
CA CYS A 12 24.46 -38.51 -28.69
C CYS A 12 24.64 -38.46 -27.17
N VAL A 13 25.84 -38.81 -26.71
CA VAL A 13 26.11 -38.99 -25.27
C VAL A 13 26.58 -37.69 -24.62
N THR A 14 27.38 -36.89 -25.34
CA THR A 14 28.09 -35.75 -24.78
C THR A 14 27.73 -34.46 -25.50
N VAL A 15 26.95 -33.59 -24.85
CA VAL A 15 26.64 -32.26 -25.38
C VAL A 15 27.92 -31.47 -25.66
N GLY A 16 28.00 -30.85 -26.84
CA GLY A 16 29.15 -30.08 -27.29
C GLY A 16 30.14 -30.87 -28.16
N GLU A 17 29.97 -32.20 -28.27
CA GLU A 17 30.73 -33.00 -29.23
C GLU A 17 30.41 -32.58 -30.67
N ARG A 18 31.43 -32.55 -31.52
CA ARG A 18 31.32 -32.13 -32.92
C ARG A 18 31.77 -33.23 -33.84
N TYR A 19 30.99 -33.48 -34.88
CA TYR A 19 31.30 -34.42 -35.94
C TYR A 19 31.31 -33.66 -37.26
N ALA A 20 32.50 -33.50 -37.84
CA ALA A 20 32.72 -32.80 -39.09
C ALA A 20 33.38 -33.75 -40.11
N MET A 21 32.62 -34.20 -41.11
CA MET A 21 33.12 -35.09 -42.17
C MET A 21 32.51 -34.71 -43.52
N ALA A 22 33.34 -34.59 -44.57
CA ALA A 22 32.94 -34.55 -45.98
C ALA A 22 31.57 -33.88 -46.30
N LYS A 23 31.38 -32.63 -45.83
CA LYS A 23 30.18 -31.76 -46.00
C LYS A 23 29.07 -31.87 -44.94
N VAL A 24 29.27 -32.66 -43.89
CA VAL A 24 28.34 -32.78 -42.76
C VAL A 24 29.00 -32.20 -41.51
N ASP A 25 28.39 -31.15 -40.95
CA ASP A 25 28.74 -30.53 -39.68
C ASP A 25 27.61 -30.77 -38.67
N LEU A 26 27.78 -31.79 -37.84
CA LEU A 26 26.87 -32.15 -36.76
C LEU A 26 27.46 -31.70 -35.41
N THR A 27 26.60 -31.20 -34.54
CA THR A 27 26.89 -30.91 -33.14
C THR A 27 25.92 -31.67 -32.26
N CYS A 28 26.44 -32.29 -31.20
CA CYS A 28 25.62 -32.89 -30.18
C CYS A 28 25.03 -31.79 -29.29
N THR A 29 23.71 -31.64 -29.29
CA THR A 29 23.00 -30.59 -28.53
C THR A 29 21.69 -31.12 -27.95
N LYS A 30 21.11 -30.39 -27.01
CA LYS A 30 19.75 -30.66 -26.56
C LYS A 30 18.73 -30.14 -27.57
N ASP A 31 17.74 -30.96 -27.87
CA ASP A 31 16.57 -30.56 -28.63
C ASP A 31 15.57 -29.77 -27.76
N ARG A 32 14.43 -29.38 -28.34
CA ARG A 32 13.36 -28.68 -27.61
C ARG A 32 12.74 -29.53 -26.49
N ALA A 33 12.78 -30.86 -26.60
CA ALA A 33 12.29 -31.78 -25.58
C ALA A 33 13.32 -32.06 -24.46
N GLY A 34 14.56 -31.57 -24.61
CA GLY A 34 15.67 -31.81 -23.68
C GLY A 34 16.48 -33.08 -23.97
N SER A 35 16.17 -33.81 -25.04
CA SER A 35 16.90 -34.99 -25.50
C SER A 35 18.21 -34.59 -26.16
N THR A 36 19.27 -35.35 -25.89
CA THR A 36 20.62 -35.07 -26.42
C THR A 36 20.79 -35.79 -27.75
N VAL A 37 20.85 -35.02 -28.85
CA VAL A 37 20.87 -35.54 -30.22
C VAL A 37 21.87 -34.80 -31.10
N TRP A 38 22.37 -35.49 -32.13
CA TRP A 38 23.16 -34.88 -33.19
C TRP A 38 22.27 -33.98 -34.04
N MET A 39 22.67 -32.73 -34.23
CA MET A 39 21.97 -31.78 -35.11
C MET A 39 22.96 -31.11 -36.03
N THR A 40 22.53 -30.83 -37.26
CA THR A 40 23.26 -29.90 -38.13
C THR A 40 23.46 -28.57 -37.43
N LYS A 41 24.63 -27.95 -37.63
CA LYS A 41 24.95 -26.64 -37.07
C LYS A 41 23.83 -25.62 -37.31
N SER A 42 23.31 -25.55 -38.53
CA SER A 42 22.20 -24.63 -38.88
C SER A 42 20.93 -24.88 -38.08
N LYS A 43 20.57 -26.15 -37.80
CA LYS A 43 19.40 -26.47 -36.96
C LYS A 43 19.64 -26.12 -35.50
N ALA A 44 20.85 -26.38 -34.97
CA ALA A 44 21.20 -26.02 -33.61
C ALA A 44 21.16 -24.49 -33.40
N ASP A 45 21.72 -23.71 -34.35
CA ASP A 45 21.70 -22.25 -34.31
C ASP A 45 20.26 -21.70 -34.43
N LYS A 46 19.44 -22.30 -35.30
CA LYS A 46 18.01 -21.95 -35.41
C LYS A 46 17.26 -22.28 -34.12
N LEU A 47 17.46 -23.46 -33.55
CA LEU A 47 16.81 -23.88 -32.30
C LEU A 47 17.19 -22.94 -31.16
N ALA A 48 18.47 -22.57 -31.03
CA ALA A 48 18.92 -21.61 -30.04
C ALA A 48 18.25 -20.23 -30.22
N SER A 49 18.10 -19.78 -31.46
CA SER A 49 17.42 -18.53 -31.80
C SER A 49 15.92 -18.57 -31.46
N ASP A 50 15.24 -19.68 -31.79
CA ASP A 50 13.83 -19.89 -31.47
C ASP A 50 13.62 -19.91 -29.95
N LEU A 51 14.44 -20.67 -29.19
CA LEU A 51 14.35 -20.73 -27.73
C LEU A 51 14.63 -19.37 -27.07
N ALA A 52 15.58 -18.59 -27.60
CA ALA A 52 15.86 -17.25 -27.11
C ALA A 52 14.67 -16.30 -27.35
N ALA A 53 14.03 -16.38 -28.52
CA ALA A 53 12.83 -15.60 -28.83
C ALA A 53 11.64 -16.01 -27.96
N GLU A 54 11.42 -17.31 -27.75
CA GLU A 54 10.38 -17.84 -26.85
C GLU A 54 10.59 -17.35 -25.41
N LYS A 55 11.84 -17.39 -24.91
CA LYS A 55 12.18 -16.87 -23.58
C LYS A 55 11.92 -15.36 -23.48
N ALA A 56 12.36 -14.59 -24.46
CA ALA A 56 12.13 -13.14 -24.47
C ALA A 56 10.63 -12.79 -24.49
N ALA A 57 9.82 -13.56 -25.22
CA ALA A 57 8.36 -13.40 -25.22
C ALA A 57 7.73 -13.74 -23.87
N ALA A 58 8.20 -14.81 -23.20
CA ALA A 58 7.75 -15.18 -21.87
C ALA A 58 8.12 -14.13 -20.81
N ASP A 59 9.35 -13.62 -20.84
CA ASP A 59 9.81 -12.55 -19.95
C ASP A 59 9.00 -11.25 -20.16
N ALA A 60 8.71 -10.89 -21.42
CA ALA A 60 7.87 -9.73 -21.73
C ALA A 60 6.44 -9.89 -21.19
N LYS A 61 5.86 -11.10 -21.30
CA LYS A 61 4.55 -11.40 -20.73
C LYS A 61 4.55 -11.30 -19.20
N ALA A 62 5.56 -11.86 -18.55
CA ALA A 62 5.70 -11.78 -17.10
C ALA A 62 5.82 -10.33 -16.61
N ALA A 63 6.57 -9.49 -17.33
CA ALA A 63 6.69 -8.06 -17.04
C ALA A 63 5.34 -7.32 -17.19
N ALA A 64 4.57 -7.62 -18.24
CA ALA A 64 3.25 -7.04 -18.45
C ALA A 64 2.26 -7.45 -17.34
N ASP A 65 2.24 -8.74 -16.97
CA ASP A 65 1.37 -9.27 -15.92
C ASP A 65 1.75 -8.66 -14.54
N ALA A 66 3.04 -8.48 -14.26
CA ALA A 66 3.51 -7.80 -13.05
C ALA A 66 3.10 -6.31 -13.01
N LYS A 67 3.17 -5.60 -14.14
CA LYS A 67 2.71 -4.22 -14.24
C LYS A 67 1.20 -4.11 -13.99
N ALA A 68 0.41 -5.00 -14.59
CA ALA A 68 -1.04 -5.03 -14.38
C ALA A 68 -1.40 -5.28 -12.90
N ALA A 69 -0.68 -6.17 -12.22
CA ALA A 69 -0.88 -6.42 -10.79
C ALA A 69 -0.54 -5.19 -9.92
N ALA A 70 0.55 -4.48 -10.24
CA ALA A 70 0.93 -3.26 -9.54
C ALA A 70 -0.11 -2.14 -9.73
N ASP A 71 -0.56 -1.93 -10.97
CA ASP A 71 -1.58 -0.92 -11.30
C ASP A 71 -2.92 -1.24 -10.60
N ALA A 72 -3.32 -2.51 -10.52
CA ALA A 72 -4.50 -2.95 -9.78
C ALA A 72 -4.39 -2.69 -8.27
N LYS A 73 -3.22 -2.95 -7.68
CA LYS A 73 -2.96 -2.66 -6.26
C LYS A 73 -3.04 -1.16 -5.98
N ALA A 74 -2.45 -0.32 -6.83
CA ALA A 74 -2.52 1.13 -6.69
C ALA A 74 -3.96 1.65 -6.75
N ALA A 75 -4.79 1.09 -7.64
CA ALA A 75 -6.21 1.45 -7.72
C ALA A 75 -6.99 1.05 -6.46
N ALA A 76 -6.72 -0.14 -5.90
CA ALA A 76 -7.35 -0.58 -4.65
C ALA A 76 -6.95 0.29 -3.45
N ASP A 77 -5.66 0.62 -3.33
CA ASP A 77 -5.16 1.49 -2.27
C ASP A 77 -5.75 2.91 -2.38
N ALA A 78 -5.91 3.44 -3.60
CA ALA A 78 -6.57 4.73 -3.84
C ALA A 78 -8.05 4.71 -3.45
N LYS A 79 -8.76 3.62 -3.76
CA LYS A 79 -10.17 3.46 -3.34
C LYS A 79 -10.31 3.40 -1.83
N ALA A 80 -9.43 2.65 -1.15
CA ALA A 80 -9.42 2.57 0.31
C ALA A 80 -9.18 3.94 0.97
N ALA A 81 -8.27 4.75 0.40
CA ALA A 81 -8.01 6.10 0.89
C ALA A 81 -9.23 7.03 0.70
N ALA A 82 -9.91 6.95 -0.45
CA ALA A 82 -11.12 7.73 -0.70
C ALA A 82 -12.27 7.34 0.24
N ASP A 83 -12.49 6.04 0.45
CA ASP A 83 -13.52 5.53 1.37
C ASP A 83 -13.23 5.95 2.83
N ALA A 84 -11.94 5.98 3.24
CA ALA A 84 -11.53 6.47 4.56
C ALA A 84 -11.77 7.98 4.74
N GLN A 85 -11.48 8.79 3.72
CA GLN A 85 -11.74 10.22 3.74
C GLN A 85 -13.25 10.51 3.85
N ALA A 86 -14.08 9.81 3.07
CA ALA A 86 -15.52 9.95 3.15
C ALA A 86 -16.08 9.61 4.54
N ALA A 87 -15.53 8.58 5.19
CA ALA A 87 -15.91 8.22 6.56
C ALA A 87 -15.51 9.31 7.58
N ALA A 88 -14.33 9.90 7.44
CA ALA A 88 -13.88 11.00 8.30
C ALA A 88 -14.76 12.25 8.14
N ASP A 89 -15.10 12.61 6.90
CA ASP A 89 -15.97 13.75 6.60
C ASP A 89 -17.39 13.53 7.15
N ALA A 90 -17.93 12.32 7.05
CA ALA A 90 -19.22 11.95 7.64
C ALA A 90 -19.20 12.07 9.18
N ALA A 91 -18.13 11.60 9.83
CA ALA A 91 -17.96 11.73 11.26
C ALA A 91 -17.85 13.20 11.71
N ALA A 92 -17.15 14.04 10.94
CA ALA A 92 -17.05 15.48 11.19
C ALA A 92 -18.40 16.19 11.01
N ALA A 93 -19.18 15.81 10.00
CA ALA A 93 -20.53 16.33 9.79
C ALA A 93 -21.48 15.96 10.95
N ALA A 94 -21.43 14.71 11.42
CA ALA A 94 -22.22 14.26 12.57
C ALA A 94 -21.88 15.04 13.86
N GLN A 95 -20.59 15.29 14.11
CA GLN A 95 -20.16 16.10 15.26
C GLN A 95 -20.67 17.55 15.18
N ARG A 96 -20.66 18.16 13.99
CA ARG A 96 -21.20 19.51 13.77
C ARG A 96 -22.71 19.57 14.01
N ALA A 97 -23.45 18.54 13.61
CA ALA A 97 -24.89 18.45 13.85
C ALA A 97 -25.22 18.33 15.36
N ALA A 98 -24.43 17.57 16.12
CA ALA A 98 -24.58 17.44 17.57
C ALA A 98 -24.32 18.77 18.31
N VAL A 99 -23.30 19.53 17.89
CA VAL A 99 -22.99 20.86 18.45
C VAL A 99 -24.05 21.90 18.10
N GLY A 100 -24.61 21.88 16.88
CA GLY A 100 -25.64 22.84 16.45
C GLY A 100 -26.94 22.77 17.26
N THR A 101 -27.25 21.62 17.85
CA THR A 101 -28.45 21.43 18.70
C THR A 101 -28.27 22.03 20.12
N SER A 102 -27.03 22.39 20.49
CA SER A 102 -26.69 22.93 21.82
C SER A 102 -26.69 24.46 21.87
N GLY A 103 -26.75 25.15 20.72
CA GLY A 103 -26.58 26.61 20.61
C GLY A 103 -27.87 27.43 20.48
N GLY A 104 -29.03 26.79 20.36
CA GLY A 104 -30.31 27.46 20.11
C GLY A 104 -31.22 27.50 21.33
N ASN A 105 -30.81 28.16 22.42
CA ASN A 105 -31.71 28.65 23.48
C ASN A 105 -30.93 29.51 24.50
N VAL A 106 -30.46 30.68 24.10
CA VAL A 106 -30.26 31.80 25.04
C VAL A 106 -30.86 33.05 24.41
N SER A 107 -32.19 33.07 24.38
CA SER A 107 -32.96 34.31 24.33
C SER A 107 -33.38 34.61 25.77
N GLY A 108 -32.86 35.68 26.36
CA GLY A 108 -33.09 36.02 27.76
C GLY A 108 -32.46 37.34 28.13
N SER A 109 -33.07 38.42 27.66
CA SER A 109 -32.81 39.81 28.04
C SER A 109 -32.71 39.99 29.55
N GLY A 110 -31.71 40.75 29.98
CA GLY A 110 -31.54 41.18 31.36
C GLY A 110 -32.55 42.25 31.81
N GLY A 111 -32.70 42.35 33.12
CA GLY A 111 -33.36 43.45 33.80
C GLY A 111 -33.34 43.29 35.32
N GLY A 112 -32.51 44.13 35.99
CA GLY A 112 -32.62 44.61 37.39
C GLY A 112 -32.66 43.58 38.54
N THR A 113 -32.26 43.84 39.78
CA THR A 113 -31.74 45.03 40.45
C THR A 113 -31.14 44.55 41.79
N SER A 114 -30.02 45.15 42.16
CA SER A 114 -29.38 45.28 43.49
C SER A 114 -30.17 44.90 44.76
N GLY A 115 -29.50 44.19 45.68
CA GLY A 115 -29.83 44.10 47.11
C GLY A 115 -28.95 43.10 47.85
N GLY A 116 -28.18 43.54 48.85
CA GLY A 116 -27.06 42.81 49.45
C GLY A 116 -27.38 41.45 50.08
N ALA A 117 -26.58 40.45 49.71
CA ALA A 117 -26.31 39.22 50.42
C ALA A 117 -25.01 38.65 49.82
N SER A 118 -24.19 38.00 50.64
CA SER A 118 -23.03 37.19 50.23
C SER A 118 -23.27 36.51 48.88
N VAL A 119 -22.56 36.94 47.82
CA VAL A 119 -22.79 36.43 46.46
C VAL A 119 -22.27 35.00 46.38
N PRO A 120 -23.13 33.96 46.23
CA PRO A 120 -22.64 32.72 45.67
C PRO A 120 -22.38 33.00 44.19
N HIS A 121 -21.11 33.00 43.77
CA HIS A 121 -20.76 32.99 42.35
C HIS A 121 -21.18 31.65 41.75
N ILE A 122 -22.49 31.46 41.52
CA ILE A 122 -23.00 30.30 40.80
C ILE A 122 -22.86 30.63 39.32
N GLY A 123 -21.85 30.02 38.69
CA GLY A 123 -21.77 29.91 37.22
C GLY A 123 -20.57 30.58 36.54
N GLY A 124 -19.71 31.30 37.26
CA GLY A 124 -18.44 31.81 36.71
C GLY A 124 -17.29 30.83 36.93
N PRO A 125 -16.29 30.76 36.04
CA PRO A 125 -15.14 29.92 36.28
C PRO A 125 -14.35 30.45 37.50
N ILE A 126 -13.95 29.54 38.41
CA ILE A 126 -13.24 29.91 39.64
C ILE A 126 -11.77 30.16 39.28
N ILE A 127 -11.28 31.39 39.45
CA ILE A 127 -9.90 31.74 39.15
C ILE A 127 -9.02 31.50 40.39
N CYS A 128 -7.96 30.72 40.22
CA CYS A 128 -6.96 30.47 41.24
C CYS A 128 -5.93 31.60 41.30
N ARG A 129 -5.19 31.68 42.42
CA ARG A 129 -4.23 32.77 42.69
C ARG A 129 -3.12 32.89 41.65
N ASP A 130 -2.78 31.81 40.96
CA ASP A 130 -1.76 31.73 39.91
C ASP A 130 -2.32 31.99 38.50
N GLY A 131 -3.59 32.37 38.38
CA GLY A 131 -4.27 32.62 37.11
C GLY A 131 -4.88 31.36 36.48
N TYR A 132 -4.75 30.19 37.11
CA TYR A 132 -5.40 28.98 36.62
C TYR A 132 -6.93 29.09 36.76
N ILE A 133 -7.64 28.80 35.67
CA ILE A 133 -9.10 28.85 35.62
C ILE A 133 -9.65 27.46 35.92
N TRP A 134 -10.26 27.29 37.09
CA TRP A 134 -10.85 26.03 37.51
C TRP A 134 -12.18 25.80 36.77
N PRO A 135 -12.35 24.66 36.08
CA PRO A 135 -13.50 24.39 35.21
C PRO A 135 -14.78 24.02 35.98
N GLY A 136 -14.68 23.78 37.29
CA GLY A 136 -15.84 23.47 38.14
C GLY A 136 -16.52 24.71 38.72
N THR A 137 -17.81 24.57 39.03
CA THR A 137 -18.63 25.63 39.64
C THR A 137 -18.62 25.60 41.18
N THR A 138 -18.02 24.58 41.79
CA THR A 138 -17.97 24.37 43.24
C THR A 138 -16.61 24.71 43.83
N ARG A 139 -16.57 25.47 44.92
CA ARG A 139 -15.33 25.88 45.62
C ARG A 139 -14.67 24.75 46.43
N GLN A 140 -15.38 23.67 46.73
CA GLN A 140 -14.86 22.53 47.49
C GLN A 140 -13.79 21.80 46.67
N GLY A 141 -12.54 21.92 47.09
CA GLY A 141 -11.38 21.31 46.43
C GLY A 141 -10.77 22.14 45.30
N ALA A 142 -11.39 23.25 44.90
CA ALA A 142 -10.87 24.15 43.88
C ALA A 142 -9.54 24.78 44.35
N CYS A 143 -8.58 24.91 43.44
CA CYS A 143 -7.29 25.55 43.68
C CYS A 143 -6.42 24.92 44.79
N ARG A 144 -6.67 23.65 45.17
CA ARG A 144 -5.88 22.93 46.20
C ARG A 144 -4.39 22.76 45.87
N GLY A 145 -4.00 22.91 44.60
CA GLY A 145 -2.60 22.98 44.16
C GLY A 145 -2.14 24.35 43.67
N HIS A 146 -3.01 25.37 43.73
CA HIS A 146 -2.84 26.67 43.05
C HIS A 146 -2.93 27.86 44.03
N ASN A 147 -2.43 27.68 45.26
CA ASN A 147 -2.40 28.69 46.33
C ASN A 147 -3.77 29.28 46.72
N GLY A 148 -4.84 28.51 46.52
CA GLY A 148 -6.20 28.92 46.85
C GLY A 148 -6.87 29.80 45.79
N ILE A 149 -8.10 30.20 46.09
CA ILE A 149 -8.95 30.97 45.16
C ILE A 149 -8.52 32.45 45.22
N ALA A 150 -8.47 33.12 44.07
CA ALA A 150 -8.25 34.56 44.00
C ALA A 150 -9.45 35.30 44.66
N ASN A 151 -9.16 36.32 45.47
CA ASN A 151 -10.20 37.17 46.08
C ASN A 151 -10.78 38.15 45.07
#